data_AF-A0A4Y4B0B9-F1
#
_entry.id   AF-A0A4Y4B0B9-F1
#
_cell.length_a   1.000
_cell.length_b   1.000
_cell.length_c   1.000
_cell.angle_alpha   90.00
_cell.angle_beta   90.00
_cell.angle_gamma   90.00
#
_symmetry.space_group_name_H-M   'P 1'
#
loop_
_entity.id
_entity.type
_entity.pdbx_description
1 polymer ?
#
loop_
_entity_poly.entity_id
_entity_poly.type
_entity_poly.pdbx_seq_one_letter_code
_entity_poly.pdbx_strand_id
1 'polypeptide(L)'
;MKKVEYRVIEVGIFRLQCTGMTGERLRHRRSDSIFRAEGSATHVAVTTGATHYRAVGNRFEGGAIELADAAFGASSTLLHTGNVESGVTRTSFPAAGPRVVDTANVVV
;
A
#
# COMPACT_ATOMS: atom_id res chain seq x y z
N MET A 1 24.02 -3.53 -14.49
CA MET A 1 22.89 -4.21 -13.80
C MET A 1 22.93 -3.85 -12.33
N LYS A 2 22.02 -3.00 -11.85
CA LYS A 2 21.90 -2.74 -10.40
C LYS A 2 21.07 -3.88 -9.81
N LYS A 3 21.63 -4.56 -8.81
CA LYS A 3 20.97 -5.62 -8.04
C LYS A 3 19.73 -5.02 -7.37
N VAL A 4 18.54 -5.43 -7.78
CA VAL A 4 17.28 -5.08 -7.11
C VAL A 4 17.16 -6.04 -5.93
N GLU A 5 17.26 -5.52 -4.71
CA GLU A 5 17.19 -6.33 -3.50
C GLU A 5 15.71 -6.48 -3.11
N TYR A 6 15.14 -7.64 -3.42
CA TYR A 6 13.81 -8.04 -2.96
C TYR A 6 13.91 -8.50 -1.51
N ARG A 7 13.49 -7.66 -0.55
CA ARG A 7 13.24 -8.13 0.83
C ARG A 7 11.75 -8.33 1.04
N VAL A 8 11.27 -9.52 0.68
CA VAL A 8 10.02 -10.04 1.25
C VAL A 8 10.37 -10.46 2.67
N ILE A 9 10.07 -9.61 3.65
CA ILE A 9 10.22 -9.96 5.06
C ILE A 9 8.93 -10.64 5.48
N GLU A 10 8.86 -11.96 5.34
CA GLU A 10 7.83 -12.78 5.96
C GLU A 10 8.34 -13.31 7.29
N VAL A 11 7.92 -12.72 8.42
CA VAL A 11 7.56 -13.42 9.67
C VAL A 11 6.74 -12.45 10.53
N GLY A 12 5.54 -12.86 10.99
CA GLY A 12 4.76 -12.31 12.12
C GLY A 12 4.68 -10.78 12.29
N ILE A 13 3.50 -10.19 12.08
CA ILE A 13 3.21 -8.73 12.07
C ILE A 13 3.60 -8.10 10.72
N PHE A 14 2.74 -8.28 9.72
CA PHE A 14 3.00 -8.03 8.29
C PHE A 14 3.37 -6.56 7.95
N ARG A 15 4.64 -6.31 7.61
CA ARG A 15 5.11 -5.08 6.94
C ARG A 15 5.59 -5.42 5.51
N LEU A 16 4.94 -4.87 4.48
CA LEU A 16 5.50 -4.89 3.12
C LEU A 16 6.14 -3.54 2.83
N GLN A 17 7.45 -3.51 2.65
CA GLN A 17 8.20 -2.33 2.18
C GLN A 17 8.80 -2.64 0.82
N CYS A 18 8.49 -1.83 -0.19
CA CYS A 18 9.14 -1.90 -1.50
C CYS A 18 9.80 -0.55 -1.80
N THR A 19 11.14 -0.56 -1.89
CA THR A 19 11.95 0.62 -2.25
C THR A 19 12.81 0.28 -3.46
N GLY A 20 12.79 1.11 -4.51
CA GLY A 20 13.80 1.05 -5.59
C GLY A 20 13.56 0.07 -6.75
N MET A 21 12.32 -0.30 -7.07
CA MET A 21 12.06 -1.12 -8.26
C MET A 21 12.11 -0.28 -9.54
N THR A 22 13.17 -0.44 -10.32
CA THR A 22 13.22 0.00 -11.71
C THR A 22 13.13 -1.21 -12.62
N GLY A 23 12.00 -1.37 -13.33
CA GLY A 23 11.85 -2.32 -14.44
C GLY A 23 11.00 -3.57 -14.17
N GLU A 24 10.63 -3.89 -12.92
CA GLU A 24 9.78 -5.04 -12.58
C GLU A 24 8.45 -4.57 -11.95
N ARG A 25 7.32 -5.12 -12.43
CA ARG A 25 5.97 -4.74 -11.97
C ARG A 25 5.67 -5.42 -10.63
N LEU A 26 5.57 -4.65 -9.55
CA LEU A 26 5.04 -5.17 -8.28
C LEU A 26 3.53 -5.32 -8.36
N ARG A 27 3.05 -6.54 -8.09
CA ARG A 27 1.64 -6.84 -7.86
C ARG A 27 1.45 -7.21 -6.40
N HIS A 28 0.75 -6.36 -5.66
CA HIS A 28 0.41 -6.63 -4.26
C HIS A 28 -1.10 -6.74 -4.09
N ARG A 29 -1.58 -7.88 -3.57
CA ARG A 29 -3.01 -8.16 -3.38
C ARG A 29 -3.28 -8.52 -1.92
N ARG A 30 -4.15 -7.75 -1.27
CA ARG A 30 -4.73 -8.02 0.06
C ARG A 30 -6.26 -8.10 -0.05
N SER A 31 -6.89 -9.09 0.58
CA SER A 31 -8.35 -9.20 0.62
C SER A 31 -8.78 -9.88 1.92
N ASP A 32 -9.89 -9.41 2.49
CA ASP A 32 -10.59 -10.02 3.65
C ASP A 32 -9.67 -10.31 4.85
N SER A 33 -8.73 -9.38 5.12
CA SER A 33 -7.69 -9.52 6.15
C SER A 33 -7.75 -8.39 7.18
N ILE A 34 -7.30 -8.67 8.40
CA ILE A 34 -7.15 -7.68 9.48
C ILE A 34 -5.66 -7.43 9.73
N PHE A 35 -5.26 -6.16 9.66
CA PHE A 35 -3.90 -5.69 9.92
C PHE A 35 -3.90 -4.77 11.14
N ARG A 36 -3.05 -5.08 12.13
CA ARG A 36 -2.91 -4.30 13.35
C ARG A 36 -1.49 -3.78 13.47
N ALA A 37 -1.37 -2.48 13.72
CA ALA A 37 -0.11 -1.83 13.98
C ALA A 37 -0.05 -1.38 15.44
N GLU A 38 1.04 -1.69 16.12
CA GLU A 38 1.37 -1.09 17.42
C GLU A 38 2.13 0.23 17.19
N GLY A 39 1.71 1.30 17.85
CA GLY A 39 2.33 2.62 17.71
C GLY A 39 2.23 3.18 16.29
N SER A 40 3.34 3.74 15.78
CA SER A 40 3.41 4.41 14.47
C SER A 40 3.84 3.47 13.32
N ALA A 41 3.65 2.16 13.43
CA ALA A 41 4.08 1.21 12.41
C ALA A 41 3.29 1.38 11.10
N THR A 42 3.99 1.34 9.96
CA THR A 42 3.38 1.49 8.63
C THR A 42 2.93 0.14 8.06
N HIS A 43 1.65 -0.03 7.77
CA HIS A 43 1.06 -1.25 7.17
C HIS A 43 1.53 -1.52 5.73
N VAL A 44 1.75 -0.44 4.97
CA VAL A 44 2.27 -0.48 3.61
C VAL A 44 2.98 0.83 3.28
N ALA A 45 4.18 0.70 2.70
CA ALA A 45 4.92 1.82 2.17
C ALA A 45 5.34 1.51 0.72
N VAL A 46 4.75 2.24 -0.24
CA VAL A 46 5.11 2.22 -1.66
C VAL A 46 5.36 3.66 -2.09
N THR A 47 6.63 4.04 -2.20
CA THR A 47 7.02 5.45 -2.36
C THR A 47 7.63 5.76 -3.72
N THR A 48 8.04 4.75 -4.48
CA THR A 48 8.69 4.90 -5.80
C THR A 48 8.38 3.71 -6.72
N GLY A 49 8.57 3.89 -8.03
CA GLY A 49 8.51 2.81 -9.03
C GLY A 49 7.24 2.80 -9.88
N ALA A 50 6.95 1.66 -10.53
CA ALA A 50 5.74 1.41 -11.31
C ALA A 50 4.96 0.22 -10.70
N THR A 51 3.86 0.51 -10.01
CA THR A 51 3.21 -0.43 -9.09
C THR A 51 1.74 -0.69 -9.43
N HIS A 52 1.31 -1.95 -9.29
CA HIS A 52 -0.11 -2.31 -9.26
C HIS A 52 -0.49 -2.75 -7.83
N TYR A 53 -1.14 -1.85 -7.10
CA TYR A 53 -1.59 -2.07 -5.73
C TYR A 53 -3.08 -2.43 -5.69
N ARG A 54 -3.43 -3.47 -4.92
CA ARG A 54 -4.81 -3.85 -4.65
C ARG A 54 -5.03 -4.24 -3.18
N ALA A 55 -5.83 -3.46 -2.47
CA ALA A 55 -6.40 -3.80 -1.17
C ALA A 55 -7.91 -3.53 -1.20
N VAL A 56 -8.70 -4.60 -1.09
CA VAL A 56 -10.17 -4.53 -1.07
C VAL A 56 -10.71 -5.30 0.12
N GLY A 57 -11.67 -4.73 0.86
CA GLY A 57 -12.35 -5.44 1.96
C GLY A 57 -11.49 -5.71 3.20
N ASN A 58 -10.38 -4.99 3.38
CA ASN A 58 -9.48 -5.20 4.52
C ASN A 58 -9.85 -4.30 5.70
N ARG A 59 -9.40 -4.68 6.89
CA ARG A 59 -9.42 -3.84 8.08
C ARG A 59 -7.99 -3.48 8.49
N PHE A 60 -7.70 -2.20 8.59
CA PHE A 60 -6.45 -1.63 9.09
C PHE A 60 -6.72 -0.93 10.40
N GLU A 61 -5.95 -1.27 11.44
CA GLU A 61 -6.09 -0.71 12.79
C GLU A 61 -4.75 -0.10 13.23
N GLY A 62 -4.78 1.18 13.63
CA GLY A 62 -3.61 1.96 14.04
C GLY A 62 -2.60 2.20 12.92
N GLY A 63 -1.46 2.80 13.28
CA GLY A 63 -0.32 2.91 12.38
C GLY A 63 -0.53 3.83 11.17
N ALA A 64 0.16 3.52 10.06
CA ALA A 64 0.17 4.37 8.88
C ALA A 64 0.06 3.61 7.55
N ILE A 65 -0.39 4.32 6.51
CA ILE A 65 -0.38 3.90 5.10
C ILE A 65 0.35 4.99 4.31
N GLU A 66 1.36 4.59 3.53
CA GLU A 66 2.13 5.49 2.68
C GLU A 66 2.14 4.96 1.24
N LEU A 67 1.34 5.60 0.39
CA LEU A 67 1.26 5.32 -1.04
C LEU A 67 1.58 6.63 -1.77
N ALA A 68 2.83 6.84 -2.16
CA ALA A 68 3.24 8.10 -2.77
C ALA A 68 2.87 8.14 -4.26
N ASP A 69 2.50 9.32 -4.76
CA ASP A 69 2.17 9.54 -6.18
C ASP A 69 3.29 9.08 -7.13
N ALA A 70 4.54 9.29 -6.74
CA ALA A 70 5.73 8.85 -7.47
C ALA A 70 5.86 7.33 -7.67
N ALA A 71 5.08 6.52 -6.95
CA ALA A 71 5.00 5.07 -7.14
C ALA A 71 3.94 4.63 -8.16
N PHE A 72 3.08 5.56 -8.61
CA PHE A 72 1.91 5.28 -9.44
C PHE A 72 1.91 6.12 -10.73
N GLY A 73 2.98 5.99 -11.53
CA GLY A 73 3.08 6.56 -12.88
C GLY A 73 2.09 5.99 -13.90
N ALA A 74 2.09 6.48 -15.15
CA ALA A 74 1.04 6.22 -16.14
C ALA A 74 0.65 4.74 -16.36
N SER A 75 1.58 3.80 -16.20
CA SER A 75 1.37 2.36 -16.35
C SER A 75 0.97 1.62 -15.06
N SER A 76 0.69 2.34 -13.98
CA SER A 76 0.41 1.82 -12.63
C SER A 76 -1.06 1.95 -12.26
N THR A 77 -1.50 1.17 -11.27
CA THR A 77 -2.87 1.23 -10.73
C THR A 77 -2.88 1.12 -9.20
N LEU A 78 -3.79 1.83 -8.55
CA LEU A 78 -4.04 1.74 -7.11
C LEU A 78 -5.53 1.48 -6.89
N LEU A 79 -5.86 0.31 -6.33
CA LEU A 79 -7.21 -0.03 -5.89
C LEU A 79 -7.18 -0.22 -4.37
N HIS A 80 -7.69 0.75 -3.62
CA HIS A 80 -7.77 0.74 -2.16
C HIS A 80 -9.21 1.05 -1.74
N THR A 81 -10.13 0.11 -1.90
CA THR A 81 -11.58 0.37 -1.78
C THR A 81 -12.27 -0.61 -0.86
N GLY A 82 -13.35 -0.18 -0.19
CA GLY A 82 -14.11 -1.05 0.71
C GLY A 82 -13.31 -1.47 1.95
N ASN A 83 -12.24 -0.76 2.31
CA ASN A 83 -11.47 -1.04 3.51
C ASN A 83 -12.03 -0.27 4.71
N VAL A 84 -11.80 -0.81 5.90
CA VAL A 84 -12.00 -0.10 7.17
C VAL A 84 -10.65 0.35 7.70
N GLU A 85 -10.48 1.63 7.96
CA GLU A 85 -9.26 2.25 8.47
C GLU A 85 -9.57 2.90 9.82
N SER A 86 -9.22 2.23 10.92
CA SER A 86 -9.46 2.73 12.26
C SER A 86 -8.16 3.25 12.89
N GLY A 87 -8.09 4.54 13.18
CA GLY A 87 -6.87 5.17 13.74
C GLY A 87 -5.64 5.10 12.82
N VAL A 88 -5.86 4.94 11.51
CA VAL A 88 -4.79 4.84 10.51
C VAL A 88 -4.44 6.22 9.99
N THR A 89 -3.14 6.55 9.96
CA THR A 89 -2.66 7.79 9.33
C THR A 89 -2.25 7.54 7.88
N ARG A 90 -2.91 8.19 6.92
CA ARG A 90 -2.44 8.24 5.53
C ARG A 90 -1.38 9.33 5.40
N THR A 91 -0.10 8.97 5.37
CA THR A 91 1.01 9.94 5.30
C THR A 91 1.28 10.43 3.89
N SER A 92 0.98 9.59 2.88
CA SER A 92 0.97 9.94 1.47
C SER A 92 -0.08 9.09 0.77
N PHE A 93 -0.89 9.70 -0.08
CA PHE A 93 -1.94 9.00 -0.82
C PHE A 93 -2.23 9.75 -2.13
N PRO A 94 -2.19 9.12 -3.31
CA PRO A 94 -2.40 9.82 -4.57
C PRO A 94 -3.86 10.21 -4.71
N ALA A 95 -4.14 11.30 -5.43
CA ALA A 95 -5.51 11.72 -5.67
C ALA A 95 -6.30 10.67 -6.49
N ALA A 96 -7.58 10.51 -6.17
CA ALA A 96 -8.48 9.62 -6.90
C ALA A 96 -8.58 10.01 -8.39
N GLY A 97 -8.77 9.01 -9.25
CA GLY A 97 -8.90 9.20 -10.69
C GLY A 97 -8.96 7.88 -11.45
N PRO A 98 -8.82 7.88 -12.79
CA PRO A 98 -8.99 6.68 -13.60
C PRO A 98 -8.08 5.50 -13.23
N ARG A 99 -6.94 5.76 -12.57
CA ARG A 99 -5.95 4.76 -12.16
C ARG A 99 -5.92 4.54 -10.64
N VAL A 100 -6.57 5.40 -9.87
CA VAL A 100 -6.53 5.43 -8.41
C VAL A 100 -7.97 5.42 -7.90
N VAL A 101 -8.40 4.28 -7.39
CA VAL A 101 -9.75 4.09 -6.86
C VAL A 101 -9.65 3.84 -5.37
N ASP A 102 -10.11 4.81 -4.58
CA ASP A 102 -10.11 4.76 -3.12
C ASP A 102 -11.47 5.07 -2.48
N THR A 103 -12.55 4.91 -3.24
CA THR A 103 -13.91 5.13 -2.78
C THR A 103 -14.38 4.04 -1.82
N ALA A 104 -15.47 4.30 -1.08
CA ALA A 104 -16.13 3.33 -0.21
C ALA A 104 -15.28 2.79 0.96
N ASN A 105 -14.20 3.47 1.34
CA ASN A 105 -13.50 3.17 2.58
C ASN A 105 -14.25 3.80 3.77
N VAL A 106 -14.24 3.11 4.90
CA VAL A 106 -14.75 3.62 6.18
C VAL A 106 -13.54 4.04 7.00
N VAL A 107 -13.38 5.34 7.23
CA VAL A 107 -12.31 5.90 8.06
C VAL A 107 -12.89 6.27 9.42
N VAL A 108 -12.31 5.73 10.50
CA VAL A 108 -12.81 5.83 11.88
C VAL A 108 -11.71 6.26 12.84
#